data_AF-A0A3D5X2Z3-F1
#
_entry.id   AF-A0A3D5X2Z3-F1
#
_cell.length_a   1.000
_cell.length_b   1.000
_cell.length_c   1.000
_cell.angle_alpha   90.00
_cell.angle_beta   90.00
_cell.angle_gamma   90.00
#
_symmetry.space_group_name_H-M   'P 1'
#
loop_
_entity.id
_entity.type
_entity.pdbx_description
1 polymer ?
#
loop_
_entity_poly.entity_id
_entity_poly.type
_entity_poly.pdbx_seq_one_letter_code
_entity_poly.pdbx_strand_id
1 'polypeptide(L)'
;MADNNLKMGLKTAWFIALAQLILACFIVIKNTINISIDFNLCIIVYSTLSFIIVLVFANDMHLNDIRDKWFWIFSLFVLAPITLVAYLIKRRKLIKLK
;
A
#
# COMPACT_ATOMS: atom_id res chain seq x y z
N MET A 1 14.99 22.63 14.05
CA MET A 1 14.60 21.23 14.26
C MET A 1 14.01 20.76 12.95
N ALA A 2 14.61 19.77 12.30
CA ALA A 2 14.22 19.35 10.96
C ALA A 2 12.84 18.66 11.03
N ASP A 3 11.82 19.31 10.46
CA ASP A 3 10.51 18.72 10.18
C ASP A 3 10.63 17.64 9.09
N ASN A 4 11.35 16.56 9.40
CA ASN A 4 11.52 15.37 8.56
C ASN A 4 10.31 14.43 8.66
N ASN A 5 9.11 14.99 8.83
CA ASN A 5 7.90 14.22 8.69
C ASN A 5 7.75 13.91 7.20
N LEU A 6 8.15 12.71 6.79
CA LEU A 6 7.85 12.10 5.49
C LEU A 6 6.33 11.96 5.34
N LYS A 7 5.62 13.09 5.21
CA LYS A 7 4.20 13.14 4.87
C LYS A 7 4.09 12.85 3.40
N MET A 8 3.56 11.68 3.10
CA MET A 8 3.38 11.26 1.72
C MET A 8 2.27 12.10 1.08
N GLY A 9 2.63 12.79 -0.01
CA GLY A 9 1.70 13.59 -0.79
C GLY A 9 0.52 12.74 -1.28
N LEU A 10 -0.70 13.30 -1.27
CA LEU A 10 -1.90 12.55 -1.65
C LEU A 10 -1.81 11.99 -3.08
N LYS A 11 -1.25 12.76 -4.01
CA LYS A 11 -1.09 12.34 -5.42
C LYS A 11 -0.10 11.18 -5.58
N THR A 12 1.04 11.21 -4.88
CA THR A 12 2.03 10.14 -4.91
C THR A 12 1.50 8.87 -4.25
N ALA A 13 0.73 9.01 -3.16
CA ALA A 13 0.07 7.88 -2.52
C ALA A 13 -0.95 7.18 -3.41
N TRP A 14 -1.77 7.94 -4.12
CA TRP A 14 -2.70 7.38 -5.11
C TRP A 14 -1.99 6.66 -6.26
N PHE A 15 -0.91 7.24 -6.79
CA PHE A 15 -0.14 6.61 -7.85
C PHE A 15 0.45 5.27 -7.41
N ILE A 16 1.05 5.23 -6.20
CA ILE A 16 1.65 4.02 -5.64
C ILE A 16 0.59 2.94 -5.40
N ALA A 17 -0.54 3.30 -4.78
CA ALA A 17 -1.62 2.34 -4.51
C ALA A 17 -2.23 1.75 -5.81
N LEU A 18 -2.43 2.58 -6.84
CA LEU A 18 -2.93 2.11 -8.15
C LEU A 18 -1.91 1.20 -8.85
N ALA A 19 -0.64 1.60 -8.88
CA ALA A 19 0.41 0.79 -9.49
C ALA A 19 0.50 -0.59 -8.83
N GLN A 20 0.39 -0.65 -7.49
CA GLN A 20 0.46 -1.89 -6.75
C GLN A 20 -0.77 -2.79 -6.94
N LEU A 21 -1.96 -2.19 -7.13
CA LEU A 21 -3.17 -2.93 -7.46
C LEU A 21 -3.10 -3.52 -8.87
N ILE A 22 -2.61 -2.75 -9.85
CA ILE A 22 -2.41 -3.23 -11.23
C ILE A 22 -1.42 -4.40 -11.26
N LEU A 23 -0.28 -4.26 -10.56
CA LEU A 23 0.72 -5.32 -10.42
C LEU A 23 0.13 -6.59 -9.77
N ALA A 24 -0.68 -6.43 -8.71
CA ALA A 24 -1.34 -7.55 -8.06
C ALA A 24 -2.29 -8.28 -9.04
N CYS A 25 -3.11 -7.54 -9.79
CA CYS A 25 -3.96 -8.12 -10.83
C CYS A 25 -3.15 -8.89 -11.88
N PHE A 26 -2.03 -8.34 -12.33
CA PHE A 26 -1.17 -8.98 -13.32
C PHE A 26 -0.60 -10.32 -12.82
N ILE A 27 -0.17 -10.37 -11.55
CA ILE A 27 0.32 -11.60 -10.91
C ILE A 27 -0.80 -12.65 -10.81
N VAL A 28 -2.01 -12.24 -10.39
CA VAL A 28 -3.16 -13.15 -10.29
C VAL A 28 -3.54 -13.72 -11.66
N ILE A 29 -3.66 -12.88 -12.69
CA ILE A 29 -3.97 -13.30 -14.06
C ILE A 29 -2.91 -14.27 -14.57
N LYS A 30 -1.63 -13.98 -14.36
CA LYS A 30 -0.52 -14.86 -14.76
C LYS A 30 -0.62 -16.23 -14.09
N ASN A 31 -0.93 -16.26 -12.79
CA ASN A 31 -1.05 -17.51 -12.05
C ASN A 31 -2.25 -18.35 -12.54
N THR A 32 -3.35 -17.70 -12.92
CA THR A 32 -4.54 -18.37 -13.48
C THR A 32 -4.31 -18.92 -14.88
N ILE A 33 -3.54 -18.23 -15.73
CA ILE A 33 -3.28 -18.64 -17.13
C ILE A 33 -2.07 -19.60 -17.24
N ASN A 34 -1.38 -19.87 -16.12
CA ASN A 34 -0.20 -20.74 -16.04
C ASN A 34 0.87 -20.43 -17.12
N ILE A 35 1.08 -19.15 -17.38
CA ILE A 35 2.04 -18.69 -18.38
C ILE A 35 3.45 -19.05 -17.89
N SER A 36 4.15 -19.89 -18.65
CA SER A 36 5.47 -20.45 -18.35
C SER A 36 6.62 -19.47 -18.59
N ILE A 37 6.46 -18.21 -18.18
CA ILE A 37 7.56 -17.22 -18.19
C ILE A 37 8.16 -17.18 -16.78
N ASP A 38 9.48 -17.32 -16.69
CA ASP A 38 10.26 -17.27 -15.45
C ASP A 38 10.20 -15.87 -14.82
N PHE A 39 9.14 -15.63 -14.05
CA PHE A 39 8.87 -14.38 -13.36
C PHE A 39 9.34 -14.38 -11.90
N ASN A 40 10.15 -15.36 -11.47
CA ASN A 40 10.61 -15.47 -10.09
C ASN A 40 11.27 -14.18 -9.59
N LEU A 41 12.09 -13.54 -10.42
CA LEU A 41 12.74 -12.28 -10.10
C LEU A 41 11.70 -11.14 -9.93
N CYS A 42 10.67 -11.11 -10.77
CA CYS A 42 9.58 -10.14 -10.65
C CYS A 42 8.73 -10.35 -9.40
N ILE A 43 8.50 -11.60 -8.97
CA ILE A 43 7.77 -11.90 -7.72
C ILE A 43 8.58 -11.40 -6.52
N ILE A 44 9.89 -11.63 -6.51
CA ILE A 44 10.78 -11.15 -5.45
C ILE A 44 10.79 -9.62 -5.42
N VAL A 45 10.94 -8.96 -6.57
CA VAL A 45 10.89 -7.50 -6.71
C VAL A 45 9.54 -6.95 -6.24
N TYR A 46 8.44 -7.60 -6.63
CA TYR A 46 7.10 -7.21 -6.20
C TYR A 46 6.92 -7.35 -4.68
N SER A 47 7.43 -8.44 -4.09
CA SER A 47 7.34 -8.68 -2.65
C SER A 47 8.14 -7.65 -1.86
N THR A 48 9.36 -7.31 -2.29
CA THR A 48 10.18 -6.30 -1.61
C THR A 48 9.60 -4.90 -1.77
N LEU A 49 9.16 -4.51 -2.97
CA LEU A 49 8.44 -3.24 -3.18
C LEU A 49 7.17 -3.17 -2.34
N SER A 50 6.41 -4.27 -2.26
CA SER A 50 5.18 -4.30 -1.48
C SER A 50 5.44 -4.11 0.00
N PHE A 51 6.49 -4.74 0.53
CA PHE A 51 6.89 -4.57 1.92
C PHE A 51 7.29 -3.13 2.23
N ILE A 52 8.08 -2.48 1.35
CA ILE A 52 8.48 -1.08 1.49
C ILE A 52 7.25 -0.17 1.49
N ILE A 53 6.32 -0.38 0.54
CA ILE A 53 5.11 0.45 0.46
C ILE A 53 4.24 0.29 1.70
N VAL A 54 4.09 -0.94 2.21
CA VAL A 54 3.36 -1.21 3.47
C VAL A 54 4.00 -0.44 4.63
N LEU A 55 5.33 -0.44 4.77
CA LEU A 55 6.02 0.31 5.81
C LEU A 55 5.80 1.83 5.68
N VAL A 56 5.88 2.36 4.46
CA VAL A 56 5.66 3.79 4.20
C VAL A 56 4.23 4.20 4.57
N PHE A 57 3.23 3.40 4.20
CA PHE A 57 1.83 3.68 4.54
C PHE A 57 1.53 3.46 6.02
N ALA A 58 2.13 2.45 6.66
CA ALA A 58 2.01 2.25 8.09
C ALA A 58 2.59 3.44 8.87
N ASN A 59 3.71 4.01 8.40
CA ASN A 59 4.29 5.21 8.98
C ASN A 59 3.39 6.45 8.77
N ASP A 60 2.83 6.65 7.56
CA ASP A 60 1.85 7.72 7.31
C ASP A 60 0.60 7.60 8.20
N MET A 61 0.11 6.38 8.42
CA MET A 61 -1.02 6.10 9.32
C MET A 61 -0.68 6.38 10.78
N HIS A 62 0.53 6.06 11.21
CA HIS A 62 1.01 6.33 12.56
C HIS A 62 1.11 7.83 12.84
N LEU A 63 1.59 8.61 11.87
CA LEU A 63 1.76 10.06 11.98
C LEU A 63 0.44 10.85 11.91
N ASN A 64 -0.59 10.33 11.24
CA ASN A 64 -1.86 11.03 11.02
C ASN A 64 -2.96 10.71 12.06
N ASP A 65 -2.61 10.07 13.19
CA ASP A 65 -3.50 9.69 14.32
C ASP A 65 -4.90 9.16 13.89
N ILE A 66 -4.84 8.10 13.09
CA ILE A 66 -6.00 7.56 12.40
C ILE A 66 -6.85 6.69 13.33
N ARG A 67 -8.18 6.84 13.25
CA ARG A 67 -9.11 5.96 13.97
C ARG A 67 -8.93 4.52 13.51
N ASP A 68 -8.82 3.61 14.48
CA ASP A 68 -8.60 2.17 14.28
C ASP A 68 -7.28 1.83 13.56
N LYS A 69 -6.19 2.55 13.86
CA LYS A 69 -4.86 2.36 13.25
C LYS A 69 -4.38 0.91 13.18
N TRP A 70 -4.60 0.12 14.24
CA TRP A 70 -4.19 -1.29 14.29
C TRP A 70 -4.95 -2.16 13.28
N PHE A 71 -6.24 -1.88 13.06
CA PHE A 71 -7.04 -2.56 12.04
C PHE A 71 -6.49 -2.27 10.64
N TRP A 72 -6.15 -1.01 10.36
CA TRP A 72 -5.59 -0.61 9.06
C TRP A 72 -4.19 -1.20 8.81
N ILE A 73 -3.32 -1.21 9.81
CA ILE A 73 -1.98 -1.82 9.71
C ILE A 73 -2.08 -3.33 9.52
N PHE A 74 -2.96 -4.02 10.27
CA PHE A 74 -3.18 -5.45 10.09
C PHE A 74 -3.76 -5.76 8.70
N SER A 75 -4.73 -4.98 8.25
CA SER A 75 -5.33 -5.12 6.93
C SER A 75 -4.32 -4.87 5.80
N LEU A 76 -3.34 -3.98 5.99
CA LEU A 76 -2.23 -3.76 5.04
C LEU A 76 -1.35 -5.01 4.91
N PHE A 77 -1.20 -5.82 5.95
CA PHE A 77 -0.37 -7.01 5.91
C PHE A 77 -1.06 -8.18 5.19
N VAL A 78 -2.38 -8.29 5.35
CA VAL A 78 -3.17 -9.39 4.77
C VAL A 78 -3.67 -9.07 3.35
N LEU A 79 -4.12 -7.83 3.11
CA LEU A 79 -4.69 -7.39 1.83
C LEU A 79 -4.05 -6.07 1.35
N ALA A 80 -2.71 -5.99 1.37
CA ALA A 80 -1.94 -4.80 0.98
C ALA A 80 -2.53 -4.00 -0.21
N PRO A 81 -2.74 -4.58 -1.41
CA PRO A 81 -3.18 -3.80 -2.57
C PRO A 81 -4.58 -3.18 -2.41
N ILE A 82 -5.52 -3.90 -1.78
CA ILE A 82 -6.90 -3.43 -1.61
C ILE A 82 -6.98 -2.43 -0.46
N THR A 83 -6.26 -2.71 0.64
CA THR A 83 -6.26 -1.88 1.83
C THR A 83 -5.64 -0.52 1.57
N LEU A 84 -4.60 -0.42 0.74
CA LEU A 84 -4.02 0.85 0.32
C LEU A 84 -5.04 1.78 -0.35
N VAL A 85 -5.82 1.24 -1.28
CA VAL A 85 -6.85 2.00 -2.01
C VAL A 85 -8.01 2.36 -1.08
N ALA A 86 -8.51 1.39 -0.30
CA ALA A 86 -9.58 1.62 0.66
C ALA A 86 -9.20 2.67 1.72
N TYR A 87 -7.94 2.63 2.17
CA TYR A 87 -7.35 3.62 3.05
C TYR A 87 -7.35 5.00 2.42
N LEU A 88 -6.85 5.14 1.19
CA LEU A 88 -6.78 6.44 0.52
C LEU A 88 -8.16 7.07 0.27
N ILE A 89 -9.16 6.26 -0.07
CA ILE A 89 -10.56 6.70 -0.21
C ILE A 89 -11.08 7.23 1.13
N LYS A 90 -10.82 6.49 2.21
CA LYS A 90 -11.28 6.87 3.55
C LYS A 90 -10.35 7.85 4.27
N ARG A 91 -9.16 8.16 3.74
CA ARG A 91 -8.12 9.00 4.39
C ARG A 91 -8.68 10.34 4.86
N ARG A 92 -9.52 10.99 4.04
CA ARG A 92 -10.17 12.26 4.42
C ARG A 92 -11.20 12.15 5.55
N LYS A 93 -11.81 10.96 5.73
CA LYS A 93 -12.78 10.69 6.82
C LYS A 93 -12.12 10.07 8.06
N LEU A 94 -10.95 9.46 7.89
CA LEU A 94 -10.19 8.70 8.89
C LEU A 94 -9.19 9.55 9.66
N ILE A 95 -8.60 10.55 9.00
CA ILE A 95 -7.88 11.62 9.68
C ILE A 95 -8.95 12.31 10.53
N LYS A 96 -8.88 12.10 11.85
CA LYS A 96 -9.68 12.90 12.78
C LYS A 96 -9.41 14.35 12.43
N LEU A 97 -10.45 15.05 11.99
CA LEU A 97 -10.52 16.50 12.11
C LEU A 97 -10.20 16.79 13.57
N LYS A 98 -8.99 17.29 13.81
CA LYS A 98 -8.64 17.96 15.05
C LYS A 98 -9.04 19.41 14.88
#